data_AF-A0AA36JCT7-F1
#
_entry.id   AF-A0AA36JCT7-F1
#
_cell.length_a   1.000
_cell.length_b   1.000
_cell.length_c   1.000
_cell.angle_alpha   90.00
_cell.angle_beta   90.00
_cell.angle_gamma   90.00
#
_symmetry.space_group_name_H-M   'P 1'
#
loop_
_entity.id
_entity.type
_entity.pdbx_description
1 polymer ?
#
loop_
_entity_poly.entity_id
_entity_poly.type
_entity_poly.pdbx_seq_one_letter_code
_entity_poly.pdbx_strand_id
1 'polypeptide(L)'
;MAMRALIQAVLATVAAGLCGDDTACQLEMAAKFAPEMRLDKNTLSRDRCLPGHPADVYWQRKAGHTDVICESDVSKLENGEVPTFYHYEECAGDEVVAIDYFVWYSHQKECLKLGFDAVKSEIFGDHPGDWETVAVQIVHGEVRKVRFHQHSGSYSLPPKSVEFVGDTHPVAYVGLDSHGSYHDQGGTGNCLYFQDYRRFEDDRLKLEGWRFLLDTKNRSENMPEWHNGNRAYLDGFPTPSEKGFGCGYQSCKGTDSWVAATGICTGKACGCRKSEWCDDIPFGNVTEEKPCEQSLANDVSEKVKDLLFGKSAQVSSAQPVGFAAALGVAMFAM
;
A
#
# COMPACT_ATOMS: atom_id res chain seq x y z
N MET A 1 -1.62 0.38 -70.61
CA MET A 1 -2.34 -0.64 -69.83
C MET A 1 -1.28 -1.44 -69.05
N ALA A 2 -0.71 -0.97 -67.94
CA ALA A 2 -1.31 -0.55 -66.67
C ALA A 2 -2.30 -1.58 -66.12
N MET A 3 -1.79 -2.66 -65.51
CA MET A 3 -2.59 -3.51 -64.64
C MET A 3 -1.73 -4.27 -63.60
N ARG A 4 -1.94 -3.89 -62.33
CA ARG A 4 -1.77 -4.67 -61.10
C ARG A 4 -0.36 -4.89 -60.55
N ALA A 5 0.22 -3.79 -60.08
CA ALA A 5 0.92 -3.79 -58.79
C ALA A 5 -0.11 -3.48 -57.69
N LEU A 6 -0.42 -4.46 -56.83
CA LEU A 6 -0.89 -4.24 -55.45
C LEU A 6 -1.01 -5.63 -54.79
N ILE A 7 0.07 -6.12 -54.21
CA ILE A 7 -0.03 -7.05 -53.08
C ILE A 7 0.21 -6.17 -51.87
N GLN A 8 -0.86 -5.90 -51.13
CA GLN A 8 -0.82 -5.31 -49.80
C GLN A 8 0.03 -6.21 -48.91
N ALA A 9 1.29 -5.81 -48.71
CA ALA A 9 1.99 -6.20 -47.50
C ALA A 9 1.30 -5.45 -46.35
N VAL A 10 0.33 -6.11 -45.72
CA VAL A 10 -0.06 -5.78 -44.35
C VAL A 10 1.14 -6.15 -43.50
N LEU A 11 2.09 -5.21 -43.40
CA LEU A 11 3.05 -5.19 -42.31
C LEU A 11 2.20 -4.96 -41.06
N ALA A 12 1.85 -6.05 -40.39
CA ALA A 12 1.62 -6.00 -38.97
C ALA A 12 2.95 -5.55 -38.36
N THR A 13 3.15 -4.23 -38.24
CA THR A 13 4.02 -3.70 -37.20
C THR A 13 3.42 -4.22 -35.91
N VAL A 14 3.92 -5.36 -35.45
CA VAL A 14 3.88 -5.69 -34.03
C VAL A 14 4.51 -4.46 -33.40
N ALA A 15 3.72 -3.64 -32.71
CA ALA A 15 4.25 -2.52 -31.97
C ALA A 15 5.39 -3.10 -31.13
N ALA A 16 6.61 -2.63 -31.39
CA ALA A 16 7.73 -3.01 -30.54
C ALA A 16 7.31 -2.60 -29.13
N GLY A 17 7.30 -3.55 -28.20
CA GLY A 17 7.00 -3.26 -26.81
C GLY A 17 7.87 -2.11 -26.30
N LEU A 18 7.34 -1.27 -25.43
CA LEU A 18 8.00 -0.04 -24.97
C LEU A 18 9.42 -0.33 -24.46
N CYS A 19 9.55 -1.33 -23.60
CA CYS A 19 10.82 -1.89 -23.14
C CYS A 19 11.00 -3.35 -23.57
N GLY A 20 9.92 -4.11 -23.81
CA GLY A 20 9.99 -5.53 -24.10
C GLY A 20 10.75 -6.29 -23.00
N ASP A 21 11.78 -7.06 -23.36
CA ASP A 21 12.67 -7.77 -22.43
C ASP A 21 13.92 -6.94 -22.00
N ASP A 22 14.02 -5.66 -22.39
CA ASP A 22 15.13 -4.79 -21.98
C ASP A 22 15.03 -4.43 -20.48
N THR A 23 15.73 -5.20 -19.65
CA THR A 23 15.77 -4.99 -18.19
C THR A 23 16.29 -3.62 -17.77
N ALA A 24 17.13 -2.95 -18.57
CA ALA A 24 17.62 -1.61 -18.23
C ALA A 24 16.51 -0.56 -18.44
N CYS A 25 15.78 -0.66 -19.55
CA CYS A 25 14.59 0.16 -19.81
C CYS A 25 13.51 -0.07 -18.75
N GLN A 26 13.24 -1.33 -18.38
CA GLN A 26 12.27 -1.66 -17.32
C GLN A 26 12.67 -1.08 -15.97
N LEU A 27 13.95 -1.15 -15.60
CA LEU A 27 14.48 -0.56 -14.37
C LEU A 27 14.37 0.96 -14.38
N GLU A 28 14.64 1.62 -15.51
CA GLU A 28 14.48 3.07 -15.65
C GLU A 28 13.01 3.49 -15.44
N MET A 29 12.07 2.75 -16.06
CA MET A 29 10.64 2.96 -15.88
C MET A 29 10.22 2.73 -14.41
N ALA A 30 10.68 1.64 -13.79
CA ALA A 30 10.40 1.36 -12.39
C ALA A 30 10.97 2.44 -11.46
N ALA A 31 12.21 2.91 -11.71
CA ALA A 31 12.82 3.97 -10.94
C ALA A 31 12.05 5.29 -11.07
N LYS A 32 11.59 5.63 -12.28
CA LYS A 32 10.86 6.87 -12.55
C LYS A 32 9.51 6.93 -11.84
N PHE A 33 8.81 5.80 -11.72
CA PHE A 33 7.42 5.75 -11.22
C PHE A 33 7.27 5.05 -9.87
N ALA A 34 8.37 4.69 -9.20
CA ALA A 34 8.31 4.08 -7.87
C ALA A 34 7.66 5.01 -6.85
N PRO A 35 6.85 4.49 -5.92
CA PRO A 35 6.19 5.30 -4.91
C PRO A 35 7.16 5.78 -3.82
N GLU A 36 6.80 6.88 -3.16
CA GLU A 36 7.30 7.19 -1.82
C GLU A 36 6.30 6.62 -0.79
N MET A 37 6.76 5.75 0.10
CA MET A 37 5.93 5.23 1.18
C MET A 37 6.18 6.01 2.47
N ARG A 38 5.14 6.60 3.05
CA ARG A 38 5.20 7.43 4.25
C ARG A 38 4.59 6.71 5.44
N LEU A 39 5.38 6.47 6.47
CA LEU A 39 4.96 5.72 7.65
C LEU A 39 4.37 6.64 8.72
N ASP A 40 3.49 6.09 9.57
CA ASP A 40 2.92 6.85 10.69
C ASP A 40 4.01 7.23 11.70
N LYS A 41 3.93 8.45 12.23
CA LYS A 41 4.86 8.99 13.22
C LYS A 41 5.06 8.12 14.46
N ASN A 42 4.07 7.28 14.78
CA ASN A 42 4.10 6.44 15.97
C ASN A 42 4.66 5.04 15.72
N THR A 43 5.10 4.71 14.50
CA THR A 43 5.61 3.37 14.13
C THR A 43 6.61 2.85 15.16
N LEU A 44 7.66 3.62 15.46
CA LEU A 44 8.66 3.22 16.45
C LEU A 44 8.11 3.21 17.88
N SER A 45 7.39 4.25 18.28
CA SER A 45 6.88 4.39 19.66
C SER A 45 5.82 3.35 20.05
N ARG A 46 5.23 2.65 19.07
CA ARG A 46 4.27 1.55 19.26
C ARG A 46 4.85 0.19 18.89
N ASP A 47 6.18 0.09 18.82
CA ASP A 47 6.93 -1.12 18.51
C ASP A 47 6.42 -1.81 17.23
N ARG A 48 6.11 -1.03 16.19
CA ARG A 48 5.75 -1.53 14.85
C ARG A 48 7.01 -1.61 14.01
N CYS A 49 7.05 -2.58 13.10
CA CYS A 49 8.23 -2.80 12.29
C CYS A 49 8.31 -1.76 11.17
N LEU A 50 9.53 -1.30 10.91
CA LEU A 50 9.85 -0.65 9.65
C LEU A 50 9.90 -1.71 8.53
N PRO A 51 9.79 -1.29 7.26
CA PRO A 51 10.08 -2.18 6.15
C PRO A 51 11.56 -2.57 6.20
N GLY A 52 11.86 -3.80 5.81
CA GLY A 52 13.20 -4.37 5.91
C GLY A 52 13.54 -5.28 4.74
N HIS A 53 14.63 -6.03 4.87
CA HIS A 53 15.09 -6.93 3.83
C HIS A 53 14.64 -8.38 4.13
N PRO A 54 13.92 -9.07 3.22
CA PRO A 54 13.43 -10.44 3.48
C PRO A 54 14.55 -11.47 3.71
N ALA A 55 15.76 -11.22 3.18
CA ALA A 55 16.95 -12.02 3.49
C ALA A 55 17.28 -12.10 4.99
N ASP A 56 16.98 -11.05 5.77
CA ASP A 56 17.24 -11.06 7.20
C ASP A 56 16.42 -12.15 7.87
N VAL A 57 15.14 -12.28 7.50
CA VAL A 57 14.28 -13.39 7.95
C VAL A 57 14.81 -14.72 7.46
N TYR A 58 15.13 -14.82 6.16
CA TYR A 58 15.63 -16.06 5.55
C TYR A 58 16.82 -16.66 6.30
N TRP A 59 17.86 -15.86 6.52
CA TRP A 59 19.10 -16.35 7.12
C TRP A 59 18.92 -16.69 8.60
N GLN A 60 18.10 -15.92 9.33
CA GLN A 60 17.78 -16.22 10.73
C GLN A 60 16.99 -17.53 10.86
N ARG A 61 15.96 -17.74 10.02
CA ARG A 61 15.19 -19.00 10.01
C ARG A 61 16.03 -20.19 9.58
N LYS A 62 16.91 -20.02 8.58
CA LYS A 62 17.83 -21.08 8.15
C LYS A 62 18.83 -21.46 9.25
N ALA A 63 19.21 -20.52 10.12
CA ALA A 63 20.02 -20.77 11.30
C ALA A 63 19.23 -21.35 12.50
N GLY A 64 17.92 -21.53 12.37
CA GLY A 64 17.05 -22.12 13.39
C GLY A 64 16.49 -21.12 14.42
N HIS A 65 16.63 -19.81 14.19
CA HIS A 65 16.06 -18.79 15.06
C HIS A 65 14.55 -18.68 14.86
N THR A 66 13.80 -18.61 15.96
CA THR A 66 12.32 -18.53 15.96
C THR A 66 11.77 -17.22 16.52
N ASP A 67 12.64 -16.31 16.96
CA ASP A 67 12.22 -15.03 17.52
C ASP A 67 11.54 -14.14 16.47
N VAL A 68 10.73 -13.19 16.94
CA VAL A 68 10.15 -12.15 16.08
C VAL A 68 11.29 -11.29 15.52
N ILE A 69 11.32 -11.16 14.20
CA ILE A 69 12.28 -10.31 13.49
C ILE A 69 11.54 -9.04 13.10
N CYS A 70 12.08 -7.89 13.49
CA CYS A 70 11.45 -6.60 13.29
C CYS A 70 12.53 -5.56 13.00
N GLU A 71 12.43 -4.89 11.86
CA GLU A 71 13.32 -3.77 11.55
C GLU A 71 12.89 -2.55 12.36
N SER A 72 13.85 -1.83 12.94
CA SER A 72 13.64 -0.65 13.78
C SER A 72 14.68 0.45 13.53
N ASP A 73 15.68 0.19 12.70
CA ASP A 73 16.73 1.13 12.33
C ASP A 73 16.24 2.09 11.23
N VAL A 74 15.84 3.29 11.65
CA VAL A 74 15.43 4.37 10.75
C VAL A 74 16.54 4.77 9.77
N SER A 75 17.81 4.60 10.13
CA SER A 75 18.91 4.99 9.24
C SER A 75 18.92 4.18 7.94
N LYS A 76 18.37 2.96 7.93
CA LYS A 76 18.21 2.18 6.70
C LYS A 76 17.23 2.80 5.72
N LEU A 77 16.18 3.46 6.22
CA LEU A 77 15.27 4.25 5.38
C LEU A 77 16.01 5.47 4.80
N GLU A 78 16.67 6.23 5.66
CA GLU A 78 17.39 7.46 5.29
C GLU A 78 18.53 7.18 4.28
N ASN A 79 19.22 6.05 4.43
CA ASN A 79 20.32 5.64 3.56
C ASN A 79 19.85 4.93 2.29
N GLY A 80 18.58 4.57 2.17
CA GLY A 80 18.04 3.84 1.02
C GLY A 80 18.53 2.38 0.97
N GLU A 81 18.67 1.75 2.13
CA GLU A 81 19.13 0.36 2.27
C GLU A 81 17.98 -0.65 2.30
N VAL A 82 16.73 -0.17 2.36
CA VAL A 82 15.53 -1.01 2.31
C VAL A 82 15.12 -1.23 0.85
N PRO A 83 15.03 -2.50 0.38
CA PRO A 83 14.66 -2.77 -1.00
C PRO A 83 13.18 -2.53 -1.24
N THR A 84 12.87 -1.97 -2.42
CA THR A 84 11.55 -2.04 -3.04
C THR A 84 11.62 -3.00 -4.21
N PHE A 85 10.74 -3.98 -4.25
CA PHE A 85 10.68 -4.94 -5.34
C PHE A 85 9.72 -4.45 -6.40
N TYR A 86 9.95 -4.73 -7.68
CA TYR A 86 9.03 -4.33 -8.73
C TYR A 86 8.70 -5.47 -9.70
N HIS A 87 7.52 -5.37 -10.29
CA HIS A 87 7.06 -6.22 -11.39
C HIS A 87 6.60 -5.33 -12.54
N TYR A 88 7.34 -5.34 -13.65
CA TYR A 88 6.99 -4.61 -14.86
C TYR A 88 6.23 -5.51 -15.84
N GLU A 89 5.10 -5.02 -16.37
CA GLU A 89 4.32 -5.68 -17.42
C GLU A 89 3.80 -4.66 -18.45
N GLU A 90 3.93 -4.98 -19.73
CA GLU A 90 3.27 -4.23 -20.81
C GLU A 90 1.87 -4.78 -21.06
N CYS A 91 0.90 -3.89 -21.07
CA CYS A 91 -0.51 -4.24 -21.21
C CYS A 91 -0.96 -4.18 -22.67
N ALA A 92 -2.14 -4.74 -22.94
CA ALA A 92 -2.78 -4.57 -24.24
C ALA A 92 -3.14 -3.09 -24.47
N GLY A 93 -2.58 -2.51 -25.54
CA GLY A 93 -2.77 -1.10 -25.89
C GLY A 93 -1.48 -0.49 -26.41
N ASP A 94 -1.57 0.74 -26.90
CA ASP A 94 -0.38 1.51 -27.29
C ASP A 94 0.25 2.13 -26.03
N GLU A 95 1.51 1.81 -25.77
CA GLU A 95 2.31 2.33 -24.63
C GLU A 95 1.62 2.28 -23.26
N VAL A 96 0.93 1.17 -22.94
CA VAL A 96 0.33 0.93 -21.62
C VAL A 96 1.22 -0.01 -20.80
N VAL A 97 1.62 0.42 -19.61
CA VAL A 97 2.45 -0.36 -18.69
C VAL A 97 1.78 -0.43 -17.33
N ALA A 98 1.87 -1.59 -16.67
CA ALA A 98 1.59 -1.74 -15.25
C ALA A 98 2.89 -2.07 -14.52
N ILE A 99 3.16 -1.34 -13.43
CA ILE A 99 4.26 -1.65 -12.52
C ILE A 99 3.71 -1.84 -11.11
N ASP A 100 3.85 -3.03 -10.55
CA ASP A 100 3.56 -3.30 -9.13
C ASP A 100 4.85 -3.17 -8.33
N TYR A 101 4.81 -2.46 -7.21
CA TYR A 101 5.91 -2.27 -6.26
C TYR A 101 5.56 -2.95 -4.96
N PHE A 102 6.48 -3.76 -4.44
CA PHE A 102 6.30 -4.54 -3.22
C PHE A 102 7.33 -4.16 -2.17
N VAL A 103 6.89 -4.08 -0.92
CA VAL A 103 7.75 -3.81 0.23
C VAL A 103 7.51 -4.87 1.31
N TRP A 104 8.58 -5.30 1.95
CA TRP A 104 8.56 -6.37 2.95
C TRP A 104 8.57 -5.80 4.37
N TYR A 105 7.69 -6.32 5.20
CA TYR A 105 7.76 -6.21 6.66
C TYR A 105 7.98 -7.60 7.25
N SER A 106 8.94 -7.73 8.16
CA SER A 106 9.26 -9.04 8.75
C SER A 106 8.21 -9.52 9.75
N HIS A 107 7.35 -8.62 10.23
CA HIS A 107 6.30 -8.93 11.17
C HIS A 107 5.24 -7.83 11.19
N GLN A 108 3.97 -8.23 11.19
CA GLN A 108 2.84 -7.37 11.49
C GLN A 108 2.31 -7.74 12.87
N LYS A 109 2.22 -6.75 13.76
CA LYS A 109 1.64 -6.94 15.10
C LYS A 109 0.13 -6.95 15.05
N GLU A 110 -0.49 -7.36 16.15
CA GLU A 110 -1.92 -7.31 16.23
C GLU A 110 -2.49 -5.90 16.01
N CYS A 111 -3.56 -5.87 15.23
CA CYS A 111 -4.12 -4.64 14.70
C CYS A 111 -5.62 -4.50 14.98
N LEU A 112 -6.26 -5.59 15.44
CA LEU A 112 -7.65 -5.59 15.86
C LEU A 112 -7.84 -6.53 17.06
N LYS A 113 -8.44 -5.98 18.13
CA LYS A 113 -8.88 -6.72 19.31
C LYS A 113 -10.40 -6.68 19.34
N LEU A 114 -11.06 -7.77 18.96
CA LEU A 114 -12.51 -7.88 19.03
C LEU A 114 -12.92 -8.47 20.39
N GLY A 115 -13.79 -7.78 21.10
CA GLY A 115 -14.44 -8.28 22.31
C GLY A 115 -15.91 -8.56 22.04
N PHE A 116 -16.26 -9.81 21.73
CA PHE A 116 -17.65 -10.27 21.70
C PHE A 116 -17.83 -11.35 22.75
N ASP A 117 -18.93 -11.34 23.51
CA ASP A 117 -19.17 -12.23 24.66
C ASP A 117 -19.08 -13.74 24.33
N ALA A 118 -19.23 -14.12 23.06
CA ALA A 118 -19.10 -15.51 22.59
C ALA A 118 -17.74 -15.85 21.95
N VAL A 119 -16.89 -14.86 21.66
CA VAL A 119 -15.56 -15.02 21.05
C VAL A 119 -14.54 -14.32 21.96
N LYS A 120 -13.91 -15.10 22.85
CA LYS A 120 -12.86 -14.61 23.74
C LYS A 120 -11.67 -14.14 22.92
N SER A 121 -11.48 -12.81 22.84
CA SER A 121 -10.22 -12.13 22.52
C SER A 121 -9.33 -12.85 21.50
N GLU A 122 -9.81 -13.04 20.28
CA GLU A 122 -8.91 -13.36 19.18
C GLU A 122 -8.13 -12.08 18.85
N ILE A 123 -6.81 -12.20 18.94
CA ILE A 123 -5.84 -11.20 18.54
C ILE A 123 -5.71 -11.33 17.02
N PHE A 124 -6.21 -10.34 16.26
CA PHE A 124 -6.23 -10.40 14.81
C PHE A 124 -5.13 -9.54 14.19
N GLY A 125 -4.59 -10.04 13.07
CA GLY A 125 -3.58 -9.38 12.26
C GLY A 125 -2.13 -9.63 12.69
N ASP A 126 -1.90 -10.33 13.79
CA ASP A 126 -0.54 -10.72 14.20
C ASP A 126 -0.03 -11.86 13.31
N HIS A 127 0.99 -11.58 12.49
CA HIS A 127 1.65 -12.61 11.68
C HIS A 127 3.11 -12.26 11.34
N PRO A 128 3.98 -13.28 11.23
CA PRO A 128 5.30 -13.09 10.67
C PRO A 128 5.19 -12.86 9.16
N GLY A 129 6.05 -12.02 8.60
CA GLY A 129 6.12 -11.77 7.17
C GLY A 129 4.90 -11.07 6.58
N ASP A 130 5.15 -10.03 5.80
CA ASP A 130 4.08 -9.25 5.20
C ASP A 130 4.59 -8.52 3.96
N TRP A 131 3.82 -8.62 2.87
CA TRP A 131 4.15 -8.04 1.58
C TRP A 131 3.08 -7.03 1.22
N GLU A 132 3.49 -5.78 1.13
CA GLU A 132 2.60 -4.66 0.83
C GLU A 132 2.84 -4.13 -0.58
N THR A 133 1.77 -3.74 -1.26
CA THR A 133 1.82 -3.46 -2.70
C THR A 133 1.18 -2.12 -3.07
N VAL A 134 1.88 -1.36 -3.90
CA VAL A 134 1.33 -0.20 -4.65
C VAL A 134 1.57 -0.44 -6.12
N ALA A 135 0.57 -0.22 -6.97
CA ALA A 135 0.71 -0.38 -8.42
C ALA A 135 0.49 0.93 -9.16
N VAL A 136 1.20 1.11 -10.28
CA VAL A 136 1.12 2.29 -11.13
C VAL A 136 0.84 1.85 -12.55
N GLN A 137 -0.22 2.40 -13.15
CA GLN A 137 -0.50 2.28 -14.58
C GLN A 137 0.07 3.51 -15.28
N ILE A 138 0.91 3.29 -16.27
CA ILE A 138 1.48 4.31 -17.13
C ILE A 138 0.86 4.18 -18.53
N VAL A 139 0.51 5.31 -19.13
CA VAL A 139 -0.02 5.40 -20.49
C VAL A 139 0.70 6.55 -21.19
N HIS A 140 1.39 6.26 -22.29
CA HIS A 140 2.23 7.23 -23.03
C HIS A 140 3.24 7.96 -22.13
N GLY A 141 3.86 7.24 -21.20
CA GLY A 141 4.87 7.80 -20.30
C GLY A 141 4.32 8.67 -19.15
N GLU A 142 3.00 8.73 -18.95
CA GLU A 142 2.37 9.44 -17.83
C GLU A 142 1.56 8.50 -16.93
N VAL A 143 1.51 8.81 -15.63
CA VAL A 143 0.69 8.04 -14.68
C VAL A 143 -0.79 8.25 -15.00
N ARG A 144 -1.52 7.15 -15.16
CA ARG A 144 -2.97 7.15 -15.44
C ARG A 144 -3.80 6.74 -14.23
N LYS A 145 -3.25 5.83 -13.43
CA LYS A 145 -3.95 5.15 -12.34
C LYS A 145 -2.93 4.67 -11.31
N VAL A 146 -3.24 4.84 -10.04
CA VAL A 146 -2.45 4.30 -8.92
C VAL A 146 -3.37 3.41 -8.09
N ARG A 147 -2.94 2.16 -7.86
CA ARG A 147 -3.65 1.18 -7.04
C ARG A 147 -2.97 1.02 -5.70
N PHE A 148 -3.73 1.14 -4.64
CA PHE A 148 -3.29 0.95 -3.27
C PHE A 148 -3.91 -0.33 -2.72
N HIS A 149 -3.10 -1.19 -2.10
CA HIS A 149 -3.56 -2.41 -1.44
C HIS A 149 -3.76 -2.20 0.05
N GLN A 150 -4.79 -2.86 0.59
CA GLN A 150 -5.07 -2.92 2.01
C GLN A 150 -5.55 -4.35 2.28
N HIS A 151 -4.82 -5.11 3.11
CA HIS A 151 -5.13 -6.52 3.34
C HIS A 151 -5.24 -7.30 2.01
N SER A 152 -6.28 -8.11 1.86
CA SER A 152 -6.56 -8.86 0.63
C SER A 152 -7.27 -8.04 -0.47
N GLY A 153 -7.48 -6.74 -0.25
CA GLY A 153 -8.19 -5.84 -1.15
C GLY A 153 -7.35 -4.69 -1.69
N SER A 154 -7.95 -3.91 -2.58
CA SER A 154 -7.31 -2.77 -3.23
C SER A 154 -8.32 -1.82 -3.85
N TYR A 155 -7.87 -0.60 -4.16
CA TYR A 155 -8.62 0.43 -4.88
C TYR A 155 -7.69 1.25 -5.74
N SER A 156 -8.24 1.85 -6.80
CA SER A 156 -7.47 2.68 -7.73
C SER A 156 -7.97 4.11 -7.78
N LEU A 157 -7.04 5.05 -7.91
CA LEU A 157 -7.30 6.49 -8.03
C LEU A 157 -6.54 7.10 -9.22
N PRO A 158 -7.10 8.13 -9.87
CA PRO A 158 -6.41 8.88 -10.90
C PRO A 158 -5.36 9.82 -10.28
N PRO A 159 -4.41 10.34 -11.07
CA PRO A 159 -3.37 11.24 -10.61
C PRO A 159 -3.90 12.45 -9.83
N LYS A 160 -5.01 13.06 -10.29
CA LYS A 160 -5.63 14.22 -9.62
C LYS A 160 -6.06 13.97 -8.17
N SER A 161 -6.21 12.70 -7.77
CA SER A 161 -6.68 12.27 -6.46
C SER A 161 -5.54 11.69 -5.60
N VAL A 162 -4.29 11.78 -6.07
CA VAL A 162 -3.11 11.19 -5.45
C VAL A 162 -2.04 12.29 -5.30
N GLU A 163 -1.37 12.31 -4.14
CA GLU A 163 -0.21 13.18 -3.94
C GLU A 163 1.02 12.59 -4.64
N PHE A 164 1.89 13.45 -5.16
CA PHE A 164 3.15 13.05 -5.80
C PHE A 164 4.34 13.78 -5.21
N VAL A 165 5.48 13.09 -5.14
CA VAL A 165 6.80 13.73 -5.02
C VAL A 165 7.32 13.99 -6.44
N GLY A 166 7.50 15.27 -6.77
CA GLY A 166 7.65 15.68 -8.15
C GLY A 166 6.41 15.34 -8.97
N ASP A 167 6.60 14.91 -10.22
CA ASP A 167 5.50 14.63 -11.15
C ASP A 167 5.22 13.13 -11.35
N THR A 168 6.07 12.24 -10.81
CA THR A 168 6.08 10.82 -11.21
C THR A 168 6.01 9.83 -10.05
N HIS A 169 6.36 10.22 -8.83
CA HIS A 169 6.40 9.33 -7.67
C HIS A 169 5.14 9.46 -6.82
N PRO A 170 4.15 8.55 -6.95
CA PRO A 170 2.96 8.63 -6.12
C PRO A 170 3.29 8.40 -4.65
N VAL A 171 2.63 9.14 -3.77
CA VAL A 171 2.75 8.98 -2.32
C VAL A 171 1.76 7.93 -1.84
N ALA A 172 2.28 6.97 -1.09
CA ALA A 172 1.49 5.98 -0.35
C ALA A 172 1.69 6.17 1.15
N TYR A 173 0.65 6.56 1.86
CA TYR A 173 0.61 6.55 3.31
C TYR A 173 0.42 5.12 3.81
N VAL A 174 1.31 4.66 4.68
CA VAL A 174 1.32 3.29 5.21
C VAL A 174 0.54 3.25 6.52
N GLY A 175 -0.35 2.27 6.63
CA GLY A 175 -1.09 1.97 7.85
C GLY A 175 -0.15 1.53 8.97
N LEU A 176 -0.31 2.13 10.14
CA LEU A 176 0.51 1.87 11.32
C LEU A 176 0.39 0.44 11.83
N ASP A 177 -0.81 -0.14 11.77
CA ASP A 177 -1.10 -1.42 12.41
C ASP A 177 -1.16 -2.57 11.39
N SER A 178 -1.59 -2.34 10.15
CA SER A 178 -1.70 -3.39 9.12
C SER A 178 -0.92 -3.16 7.84
N HIS A 179 0.00 -2.20 7.82
CA HIS A 179 0.90 -1.85 6.71
C HIS A 179 0.27 -1.56 5.33
N GLY A 180 -1.06 -1.62 5.20
CA GLY A 180 -1.78 -1.30 3.99
C GLY A 180 -1.42 0.10 3.49
N SER A 181 -1.48 0.27 2.17
CA SER A 181 -1.16 1.51 1.49
C SER A 181 -2.42 2.35 1.23
N TYR A 182 -2.25 3.67 1.33
CA TYR A 182 -3.34 4.63 1.21
C TYR A 182 -2.90 5.89 0.45
N HIS A 183 -3.80 6.50 -0.30
CA HIS A 183 -3.53 7.79 -0.98
C HIS A 183 -3.57 9.01 -0.05
N ASP A 184 -4.10 8.88 1.17
CA ASP A 184 -4.34 9.98 2.10
C ASP A 184 -3.86 9.69 3.52
N GLN A 185 -3.65 10.74 4.32
CA GLN A 185 -3.52 10.62 5.77
C GLN A 185 -4.89 10.37 6.43
N GLY A 186 -4.90 9.83 7.65
CA GLY A 186 -6.14 9.68 8.42
C GLY A 186 -6.20 8.42 9.28
N GLY A 187 -7.40 7.83 9.34
CA GLY A 187 -7.71 6.68 10.18
C GLY A 187 -8.19 7.07 11.57
N THR A 188 -8.96 6.18 12.18
CA THR A 188 -9.40 6.28 13.59
C THR A 188 -8.73 5.24 14.48
N GLY A 189 -7.77 4.49 13.93
CA GLY A 189 -7.10 3.36 14.53
C GLY A 189 -7.84 2.05 14.30
N ASN A 190 -7.08 0.94 14.40
CA ASN A 190 -7.38 -0.44 13.98
C ASN A 190 -7.11 -0.71 12.50
N CYS A 191 -6.99 -1.99 12.14
CA CYS A 191 -6.72 -2.43 10.78
C CYS A 191 -7.96 -2.71 9.92
N LEU A 192 -9.12 -2.14 10.21
CA LEU A 192 -10.20 -2.19 9.23
C LEU A 192 -9.85 -1.27 8.05
N TYR A 193 -10.41 -1.57 6.87
CA TYR A 193 -10.25 -0.73 5.68
C TYR A 193 -10.43 0.76 5.99
N PHE A 194 -9.44 1.56 5.61
CA PHE A 194 -9.37 3.01 5.81
C PHE A 194 -9.36 3.52 7.26
N GLN A 195 -9.43 2.64 8.26
CA GLN A 195 -9.40 3.02 9.66
C GLN A 195 -7.98 3.06 10.24
N ASP A 196 -7.01 2.42 9.57
CA ASP A 196 -5.64 2.40 10.07
C ASP A 196 -5.01 3.80 10.13
N TYR A 197 -4.29 4.04 11.23
CA TYR A 197 -3.60 5.30 11.46
C TYR A 197 -2.48 5.47 10.46
N ARG A 198 -2.43 6.65 9.86
CA ARG A 198 -1.46 6.98 8.81
C ARG A 198 -1.10 8.45 8.83
N ARG A 199 -0.57 8.89 9.98
CA ARG A 199 -0.17 10.28 10.25
C ARG A 199 1.33 10.45 10.02
N PHE A 200 1.69 10.97 8.86
CA PHE A 200 3.06 11.28 8.51
C PHE A 200 3.44 12.67 9.01
N GLU A 201 4.32 12.72 10.01
CA GLU A 201 4.80 13.96 10.62
C GLU A 201 6.32 13.96 10.86
N ASP A 202 7.02 12.85 10.57
CA ASP A 202 8.47 12.71 10.70
C ASP A 202 9.06 12.32 9.33
N ASP A 203 9.80 13.23 8.70
CA ASP A 203 10.34 13.06 7.35
C ASP A 203 11.35 11.91 7.23
N ARG A 204 11.87 11.40 8.37
CA ARG A 204 12.76 10.24 8.40
C ARG A 204 12.01 8.92 8.25
N LEU A 205 10.69 8.93 8.50
CA LEU A 205 9.83 7.76 8.40
C LEU A 205 9.21 7.65 7.00
N LYS A 206 10.06 7.61 5.98
CA LYS A 206 9.67 7.40 4.59
C LYS A 206 10.61 6.46 3.86
N LEU A 207 10.07 5.71 2.91
CA LEU A 207 10.81 4.87 1.99
C LEU A 207 10.68 5.46 0.59
N GLU A 208 11.79 5.96 0.05
CA GLU A 208 11.92 6.40 -1.34
C GLU A 208 12.15 5.17 -2.22
N GLY A 209 11.08 4.61 -2.80
CA GLY A 209 11.10 3.28 -3.42
C GLY A 209 12.07 3.14 -4.61
N TRP A 210 12.49 4.25 -5.20
CA TRP A 210 13.44 4.27 -6.32
C TRP A 210 14.91 4.11 -5.90
N ARG A 211 15.25 4.20 -4.61
CA ARG A 211 16.66 4.19 -4.16
C ARG A 211 17.31 2.82 -4.17
N PHE A 212 16.51 1.77 -4.00
CA PHE A 212 16.98 0.39 -4.04
C PHE A 212 15.91 -0.52 -4.64
N LEU A 213 15.90 -0.61 -5.97
CA LEU A 213 14.95 -1.43 -6.72
C LEU A 213 15.50 -2.81 -7.02
N LEU A 214 14.65 -3.83 -6.83
CA LEU A 214 14.93 -5.22 -7.19
C LEU A 214 13.79 -5.77 -8.04
N ASP A 215 14.11 -6.31 -9.22
CA ASP A 215 13.12 -6.96 -10.07
C ASP A 215 12.65 -8.29 -9.44
N THR A 216 11.34 -8.47 -9.30
CA THR A 216 10.72 -9.73 -8.85
C THR A 216 10.90 -10.87 -9.84
N LYS A 217 11.04 -10.55 -11.14
CA LYS A 217 11.25 -11.55 -12.19
C LYS A 217 12.67 -12.07 -12.21
N ASN A 218 13.61 -11.37 -11.57
CA ASN A 218 15.02 -11.35 -11.93
C ASN A 218 15.53 -12.73 -12.37
N ARG A 219 15.57 -12.88 -13.71
CA ARG A 219 15.78 -14.12 -14.45
C ARG A 219 17.24 -14.54 -14.47
N SER A 220 18.09 -13.93 -13.64
CA SER A 220 19.50 -14.25 -13.58
C SER A 220 19.72 -15.57 -12.80
N GLU A 221 20.64 -16.40 -13.29
CA GLU A 221 21.10 -17.61 -12.60
C GLU A 221 21.79 -17.30 -11.24
N ASN A 222 21.97 -16.03 -10.91
CA ASN A 222 22.73 -15.53 -9.76
C ASN A 222 21.84 -14.93 -8.67
N MET A 223 20.53 -15.21 -8.67
CA MET A 223 19.68 -14.73 -7.58
C MET A 223 20.16 -15.29 -6.24
N PRO A 224 20.21 -14.44 -5.19
CA PRO A 224 20.63 -14.88 -3.89
C PRO A 224 19.67 -15.97 -3.39
N GLU A 225 20.21 -16.94 -2.67
CA GLU A 225 19.49 -18.16 -2.27
C GLU A 225 18.10 -17.86 -1.66
N TRP A 226 18.01 -16.82 -0.84
CA TRP A 226 16.77 -16.43 -0.16
C TRP A 226 15.63 -16.11 -1.13
N HIS A 227 15.91 -15.60 -2.33
CA HIS A 227 14.87 -15.15 -3.27
C HIS A 227 14.06 -16.31 -3.85
N ASN A 228 14.74 -17.42 -4.15
CA ASN A 228 14.15 -18.66 -4.66
C ASN A 228 14.16 -19.78 -3.60
N GLY A 229 14.39 -19.40 -2.35
CA GLY A 229 14.63 -20.32 -1.25
C GLY A 229 13.37 -21.02 -0.80
N ASN A 230 13.53 -21.99 0.11
CA ASN A 230 12.39 -22.67 0.71
C ASN A 230 11.54 -21.66 1.49
N ARG A 231 10.24 -21.54 1.15
CA ARG A 231 9.28 -20.65 1.84
C ARG A 231 9.22 -20.85 3.36
N ALA A 232 9.60 -22.03 3.86
CA ALA A 232 9.68 -22.28 5.30
C ALA A 232 10.67 -21.35 6.02
N TYR A 233 11.67 -20.82 5.30
CA TYR A 233 12.62 -19.86 5.84
C TYR A 233 12.15 -18.40 5.69
N LEU A 234 11.03 -18.15 5.02
CA LEU A 234 10.37 -16.84 4.95
C LEU A 234 9.04 -16.86 5.71
N ASP A 235 8.95 -17.67 6.77
CA ASP A 235 7.74 -17.83 7.58
C ASP A 235 6.47 -18.20 6.78
N GLY A 236 6.65 -18.83 5.62
CA GLY A 236 5.57 -19.24 4.72
C GLY A 236 5.20 -18.22 3.66
N PHE A 237 5.78 -17.01 3.68
CA PHE A 237 5.51 -15.91 2.75
C PHE A 237 6.57 -15.89 1.64
N PRO A 238 6.26 -16.44 0.45
CA PRO A 238 7.22 -16.42 -0.65
C PRO A 238 7.46 -14.99 -1.13
N THR A 239 8.56 -14.78 -1.86
CA THR A 239 8.76 -13.57 -2.65
C THR A 239 7.58 -13.33 -3.58
N PRO A 240 7.20 -12.06 -3.86
CA PRO A 240 6.12 -11.75 -4.78
C PRO A 240 6.41 -12.39 -6.13
N SER A 241 5.46 -13.18 -6.63
CA SER A 241 5.56 -13.81 -7.95
C SER A 241 4.66 -13.07 -8.93
N GLU A 242 4.96 -13.16 -10.22
CA GLU A 242 4.15 -12.55 -11.31
C GLU A 242 2.66 -12.93 -11.26
N LYS A 243 2.32 -14.09 -10.65
CA LYS A 243 0.95 -14.58 -10.62
C LYS A 243 0.06 -13.70 -9.75
N GLY A 244 -0.86 -13.01 -10.42
CA GLY A 244 -1.90 -12.23 -9.76
C GLY A 244 -1.50 -10.78 -9.48
N PHE A 245 -0.62 -10.20 -10.28
CA PHE A 245 -0.35 -8.76 -10.33
C PHE A 245 -0.31 -8.29 -11.80
N GLY A 246 -0.04 -7.01 -12.03
CA GLY A 246 0.10 -6.44 -13.37
C GLY A 246 -1.21 -6.13 -14.08
N CYS A 247 -1.19 -6.23 -15.40
CA CYS A 247 -2.21 -5.73 -16.32
C CYS A 247 -3.58 -6.39 -16.13
N GLY A 248 -3.58 -7.70 -15.87
CA GLY A 248 -4.79 -8.49 -15.69
C GLY A 248 -5.44 -8.38 -14.30
N TYR A 249 -4.74 -7.79 -13.32
CA TYR A 249 -5.29 -7.66 -11.98
C TYR A 249 -6.45 -6.67 -11.95
N GLN A 250 -7.35 -6.79 -10.98
CA GLN A 250 -8.51 -5.91 -10.89
C GLN A 250 -8.06 -4.48 -10.52
N SER A 251 -8.65 -3.44 -11.12
CA SER A 251 -8.44 -2.06 -10.69
C SER A 251 -8.95 -1.85 -9.26
N CYS A 252 -9.82 -2.74 -8.80
CA CYS A 252 -10.32 -2.72 -7.46
C CYS A 252 -10.67 -4.12 -6.95
N LYS A 253 -10.46 -4.36 -5.66
CA LYS A 253 -10.89 -5.62 -5.03
C LYS A 253 -11.36 -5.33 -3.61
N GLY A 254 -12.65 -5.55 -3.35
CA GLY A 254 -13.21 -5.29 -2.02
C GLY A 254 -13.40 -6.50 -1.12
N THR A 255 -12.94 -7.69 -1.54
CA THR A 255 -13.13 -8.91 -0.75
C THR A 255 -12.08 -9.03 0.34
N ASP A 256 -12.51 -8.90 1.58
CA ASP A 256 -11.82 -9.41 2.75
C ASP A 256 -12.82 -10.18 3.61
N SER A 257 -12.64 -11.49 3.69
CA SER A 257 -13.49 -12.38 4.47
C SER A 257 -13.46 -12.06 5.95
N TRP A 258 -12.36 -11.49 6.47
CA TRP A 258 -12.19 -11.16 7.88
C TRP A 258 -12.90 -9.86 8.23
N VAL A 259 -12.74 -8.81 7.42
CA VAL A 259 -13.52 -7.59 7.61
C VAL A 259 -15.01 -7.87 7.46
N ALA A 260 -15.41 -8.72 6.51
CA ALA A 260 -16.79 -9.16 6.37
C ALA A 260 -17.33 -9.85 7.64
N ALA A 261 -16.50 -10.60 8.37
CA ALA A 261 -16.88 -11.26 9.62
C ALA A 261 -17.18 -10.27 10.76
N THR A 262 -16.61 -9.06 10.73
CA THR A 262 -16.91 -8.02 11.73
C THR A 262 -18.28 -7.38 11.53
N GLY A 263 -18.93 -7.57 10.37
CA GLY A 263 -20.20 -6.93 10.02
C GLY A 263 -20.11 -5.42 9.80
N ILE A 264 -18.96 -4.79 10.05
CA ILE A 264 -18.73 -3.35 9.90
C ILE A 264 -18.66 -2.98 8.42
N CYS A 265 -18.15 -3.89 7.59
CA CYS A 265 -18.15 -3.73 6.15
C CYS A 265 -18.35 -5.08 5.47
N THR A 266 -19.51 -5.30 4.84
CA THR A 266 -19.87 -6.56 4.20
C THR A 266 -19.93 -6.40 2.68
N GLY A 267 -19.47 -7.43 1.95
CA GLY A 267 -19.55 -7.50 0.50
C GLY A 267 -18.36 -6.89 -0.26
N LYS A 268 -18.48 -6.81 -1.59
CA LYS A 268 -17.43 -6.37 -2.51
C LYS A 268 -17.07 -4.87 -2.43
N ALA A 269 -17.75 -4.11 -1.57
CA ALA A 269 -17.67 -2.65 -1.58
C ALA A 269 -16.54 -2.09 -0.71
N CYS A 270 -15.96 -2.88 0.21
CA CYS A 270 -15.12 -2.35 1.29
C CYS A 270 -13.77 -1.86 0.79
N GLY A 271 -12.92 -2.76 0.30
CA GLY A 271 -11.67 -2.34 -0.34
C GLY A 271 -11.90 -1.38 -1.50
N CYS A 272 -13.05 -1.49 -2.19
CA CYS A 272 -13.41 -0.64 -3.31
C CYS A 272 -14.03 0.71 -3.00
N ARG A 273 -14.24 1.03 -1.72
CA ARG A 273 -15.04 2.19 -1.32
C ARG A 273 -14.49 3.51 -1.84
N LYS A 274 -13.17 3.64 -1.92
CA LYS A 274 -12.48 4.84 -2.43
C LYS A 274 -11.98 4.68 -3.88
N SER A 275 -12.42 3.66 -4.59
CA SER A 275 -11.96 3.41 -5.96
C SER A 275 -12.74 4.24 -6.98
N GLU A 276 -12.05 4.80 -7.97
CA GLU A 276 -12.66 5.40 -9.17
C GLU A 276 -12.87 4.38 -10.31
N TRP A 277 -12.41 3.13 -10.13
CA TRP A 277 -12.63 2.01 -11.05
C TRP A 277 -13.23 0.80 -10.35
N CYS A 278 -13.96 -0.02 -11.10
CA CYS A 278 -14.63 -1.20 -10.58
C CYS A 278 -13.82 -2.48 -10.56
N ASP A 279 -14.35 -3.46 -9.82
CA ASP A 279 -13.73 -4.76 -9.61
C ASP A 279 -13.73 -5.63 -10.87
N ASP A 280 -14.59 -5.33 -11.84
CA ASP A 280 -14.61 -5.96 -13.16
C ASP A 280 -13.66 -5.30 -14.18
N ILE A 281 -13.02 -4.17 -13.85
CA ILE A 281 -12.12 -3.46 -14.76
C ILE A 281 -10.67 -3.90 -14.53
N PRO A 282 -10.01 -4.56 -15.50
CA PRO A 282 -8.59 -4.87 -15.40
C PRO A 282 -7.74 -3.61 -15.24
N PHE A 283 -6.64 -3.71 -14.51
CA PHE A 283 -5.78 -2.59 -14.19
C PHE A 283 -5.15 -1.99 -15.44
N GLY A 284 -4.71 -2.84 -16.36
CA GLY A 284 -4.17 -2.46 -17.67
C GLY A 284 -5.21 -1.95 -18.67
N ASN A 285 -6.52 -1.99 -18.35
CA ASN A 285 -7.55 -1.46 -19.22
C ASN A 285 -7.56 0.08 -19.15
N VAL A 286 -7.47 0.73 -20.32
CA VAL A 286 -7.47 2.20 -20.50
C VAL A 286 -8.78 2.75 -21.09
N THR A 287 -9.67 1.89 -21.59
CA THR A 287 -10.86 2.29 -22.34
C THR A 287 -12.08 2.56 -21.46
N GLU A 288 -12.06 2.13 -20.20
CA GLU A 288 -13.21 2.22 -19.29
C GLU A 288 -12.87 3.01 -18.02
N GLU A 289 -13.43 4.22 -17.92
CA GLU A 289 -13.61 4.94 -16.66
C GLU A 289 -15.05 4.72 -16.20
N LYS A 290 -15.25 3.74 -15.33
CA LYS A 290 -16.57 3.50 -14.74
C LYS A 290 -16.45 3.65 -13.23
N PRO A 291 -16.84 4.81 -12.66
CA PRO A 291 -16.97 4.91 -11.22
C PRO A 291 -18.05 3.91 -10.79
N CYS A 292 -17.76 3.15 -9.75
CA CYS A 292 -18.69 2.10 -9.34
C CYS A 292 -19.99 2.70 -8.86
N GLU A 293 -21.11 2.12 -9.30
CA GLU A 293 -22.43 2.47 -8.76
C GLU A 293 -22.46 2.32 -7.22
N GLN A 294 -21.56 1.49 -6.66
CA GLN A 294 -21.34 1.36 -5.22
C GLN A 294 -20.71 2.60 -4.56
N SER A 295 -19.91 3.39 -5.27
CA SER A 295 -19.28 4.61 -4.72
C SER A 295 -20.31 5.69 -4.36
N LEU A 296 -21.35 5.86 -5.21
CA LEU A 296 -22.39 6.88 -5.01
C LEU A 296 -23.27 6.58 -3.79
N ALA A 297 -23.69 5.33 -3.61
CA ALA A 297 -24.52 4.94 -2.46
C ALA A 297 -23.73 5.04 -1.13
N ASN A 298 -22.43 4.73 -1.16
CA ASN A 298 -21.56 4.84 0.01
C ASN A 298 -21.25 6.30 0.37
N ASP A 299 -21.05 7.18 -0.62
CA ASP A 299 -20.79 8.61 -0.39
C ASP A 299 -22.02 9.33 0.21
N VAL A 300 -23.23 8.97 -0.23
CA VAL A 300 -24.48 9.51 0.35
C VAL A 300 -24.66 9.04 1.80
N SER A 301 -24.40 7.76 2.08
CA SER A 301 -24.52 7.20 3.44
C SER A 301 -23.58 7.88 4.44
N GLU A 302 -22.35 8.21 4.01
CA GLU A 302 -21.34 8.83 4.87
C GLU A 302 -21.60 10.31 5.08
N LYS A 303 -22.02 11.05 4.04
CA LYS A 303 -22.50 12.44 4.24
C LYS A 303 -23.66 12.49 5.21
N VAL A 304 -24.56 11.50 5.16
CA VAL A 304 -25.66 11.37 6.13
C VAL A 304 -25.14 11.04 7.52
N LYS A 305 -24.19 10.12 7.68
CA LYS A 305 -23.59 9.80 9.00
C LYS A 305 -22.79 10.96 9.57
N ASP A 306 -21.98 11.66 8.79
CA ASP A 306 -21.23 12.84 9.23
C ASP A 306 -22.17 13.98 9.63
N LEU A 307 -23.28 14.16 8.91
CA LEU A 307 -24.34 15.10 9.29
C LEU A 307 -25.04 14.70 10.61
N LEU A 308 -25.21 13.40 10.86
CA LEU A 308 -25.92 12.89 12.05
C LEU A 308 -25.02 12.73 13.28
N PHE A 309 -23.71 12.48 13.11
CA PHE A 309 -22.80 12.09 14.20
C PHE A 309 -21.52 12.95 14.29
N GLY A 310 -21.20 13.76 13.27
CA GLY A 310 -19.92 14.50 13.15
C GLY A 310 -19.76 15.79 13.94
N LYS A 311 -20.65 16.12 14.89
CA LYS A 311 -20.51 17.34 15.72
C LYS A 311 -19.80 17.15 17.08
N SER A 312 -19.26 15.98 17.37
CA SER A 312 -18.73 15.67 18.72
C SER A 312 -17.20 15.74 18.90
N ALA A 313 -16.40 16.06 17.87
CA ALA A 313 -14.93 16.00 17.96
C ALA A 313 -14.19 17.35 17.83
N GLN A 314 -14.82 18.47 18.17
CA GLN A 314 -14.10 19.70 18.51
C GLN A 314 -14.37 20.07 19.97
N VAL A 315 -13.64 19.43 20.89
CA VAL A 315 -13.46 19.95 22.25
C VAL A 315 -12.01 20.40 22.40
N SER A 316 -11.90 21.68 22.72
CA SER A 316 -10.73 22.54 22.80
C SER A 316 -9.54 21.98 23.56
N SER A 317 -8.35 22.17 22.98
CA SER A 317 -7.14 22.45 23.74
C SER A 317 -7.29 23.78 24.47
N ALA A 318 -7.46 23.74 25.79
CA ALA A 318 -7.28 24.90 26.65
C ALA A 318 -6.23 24.56 27.71
N GLN A 319 -5.10 25.26 27.62
CA GLN A 319 -3.99 25.19 28.58
C GLN A 319 -4.46 25.64 29.99
N PRO A 320 -3.95 25.06 31.08
CA PRO A 320 -4.22 25.57 32.42
C PRO A 320 -3.37 26.81 32.68
N VAL A 321 -4.03 27.97 32.74
CA VAL A 321 -3.44 29.21 33.27
C VAL A 321 -3.52 29.15 34.79
N GLY A 322 -2.36 29.07 35.45
CA GLY A 322 -2.26 29.14 36.90
C GLY A 322 -2.64 30.53 37.41
N PHE A 323 -3.65 30.60 38.27
CA PHE A 323 -3.93 31.77 39.09
C PHE A 323 -3.70 31.43 40.57
N ALA A 324 -2.73 32.12 41.15
CA ALA A 324 -2.52 32.20 42.58
C ALA A 324 -3.70 32.93 43.24
N ALA A 325 -4.20 32.37 44.34
CA ALA A 325 -5.06 33.09 45.28
C ALA A 325 -4.52 32.85 46.69
N ALA A 326 -3.91 33.91 47.23
CA ALA A 326 -3.63 34.06 48.64
C ALA A 326 -4.95 34.23 49.40
N LEU A 327 -5.12 33.49 50.48
CA LEU A 327 -6.07 33.84 51.54
C LEU A 327 -5.39 33.59 52.87
N GLY A 328 -4.99 34.70 53.49
CA GLY A 328 -4.59 34.74 54.88
C GLY A 328 -5.80 34.57 55.78
N VAL A 329 -5.60 33.83 56.87
CA VAL A 329 -6.38 33.95 58.09
C VAL A 329 -5.39 34.08 59.23
N ALA A 330 -5.44 35.23 59.90
CA ALA A 330 -4.77 35.50 61.16
C ALA A 330 -5.81 35.60 62.28
N MET A 331 -5.33 35.37 63.50
CA MET A 331 -5.91 35.67 64.83
C MET A 331 -6.77 34.57 65.46
N PHE A 332 -6.73 34.25 66.76
CA PHE A 332 -5.85 34.53 67.92
C PHE A 332 -6.34 33.62 69.09
N ALA A 333 -5.48 33.38 70.10
CA ALA A 333 -5.75 32.96 71.50
C ALA A 333 -6.31 31.52 71.73
N MET A 334 -5.89 30.73 72.72
CA MET A 334 -5.13 30.91 73.98
C MET A 334 -4.04 29.84 74.09
#